data_AF-A0A2V1AUL8-F1
#
_entry.id   AF-A0A2V1AUL8-F1
#
_cell.length_a   1.000
_cell.length_b   1.000
_cell.length_c   1.000
_cell.angle_alpha   90.00
_cell.angle_beta   90.00
_cell.angle_gamma   90.00
#
_symmetry.space_group_name_H-M   'P 1'
#
loop_
_entity.id
_entity.type
_entity.pdbx_description
1 polymer ?
#
loop_
_entity_poly.entity_id
_entity_poly.type
_entity_poly.pdbx_seq_one_letter_code
_entity_poly.pdbx_strand_id
1 'polypeptide(L)'
;MASELEPKTTKGDNEVHNDPLAMFFDEKFNPTSYVDALFSSIAGSEDKFSKQSLTRLSSTSSDVITHLDYQTNEISRDLEAKFEALKSLSSNLAPVSETEPVEVSNDNTRLQYYVSALHNTVDTLQEELIEANEQLKKDSGGQSAAVESLILLKRVKQNIQQVLKVLQSARDMLGHDPSSVTIDQFQHSLNLLFDSLKNQLRSKSEKEIEATLTSIKQLRELSTVFQQFSAFGPAYNRFIARLDTETQRK
;
A
#
# COMPACT_ATOMS: atom_id res chain seq x y z
N MET A 1 65.16 22.75 -0.32
CA MET A 1 63.75 23.10 -0.58
C MET A 1 62.91 21.90 -0.20
N ALA A 2 62.37 21.90 1.01
CA ALA A 2 61.45 20.88 1.51
C ALA A 2 60.23 21.63 2.05
N SER A 3 59.11 21.53 1.33
CA SER A 3 57.81 22.06 1.76
C SER A 3 57.02 20.92 2.41
N GLU A 4 56.89 21.03 3.73
CA GLU A 4 55.61 21.12 4.45
C GLU A 4 54.38 20.52 3.76
N LEU A 5 53.91 19.39 4.29
CA LEU A 5 52.54 18.88 4.14
C LEU A 5 52.19 18.13 5.43
N GLU A 6 51.32 18.74 6.22
CA GLU A 6 50.68 18.13 7.39
C GLU A 6 49.82 16.92 6.99
N PRO A 7 49.70 15.89 7.86
CA PRO A 7 48.66 14.89 7.71
C PRO A 7 47.33 15.44 8.26
N LYS A 8 46.38 15.68 7.35
CA LYS A 8 44.96 15.85 7.66
C LYS A 8 44.48 14.64 8.47
N THR A 9 44.19 14.85 9.75
CA THR A 9 43.38 13.93 10.55
C THR A 9 41.97 13.88 9.95
N THR A 10 41.63 12.73 9.37
CA THR A 10 40.25 12.31 9.08
C THR A 10 39.47 12.25 10.39
N LYS A 11 38.72 13.30 10.69
CA LYS A 11 37.67 13.33 11.71
C LYS A 11 36.40 12.74 11.07
N GLY A 12 36.28 11.43 11.12
CA GLY A 12 35.07 10.69 10.80
C GLY A 12 34.59 9.98 12.07
N ASP A 13 33.31 10.15 12.37
CA ASP A 13 32.46 9.30 13.21
C ASP A 13 32.86 9.10 14.68
N ASN A 14 32.28 9.92 15.58
CA ASN A 14 31.79 9.52 16.90
C ASN A 14 31.16 10.72 17.66
N GLU A 15 30.07 11.26 17.15
CA GLU A 15 29.07 11.97 17.97
C GLU A 15 27.72 11.27 17.78
N VAL A 16 27.62 10.05 18.32
CA VAL A 16 26.34 9.32 18.38
C VAL A 16 25.68 9.64 19.71
N HIS A 17 24.65 10.50 19.63
CA HIS A 17 23.49 10.62 20.51
C HIS A 17 23.68 10.40 22.03
N ASN A 18 23.88 11.50 22.77
CA ASN A 18 23.44 11.62 24.16
C ASN A 18 21.97 12.07 24.22
N ASP A 19 21.12 11.49 23.37
CA ASP A 19 19.69 11.73 23.41
C ASP A 19 19.04 10.64 24.27
N PRO A 20 18.56 10.96 25.49
CA PRO A 20 17.87 9.99 26.35
C PRO A 20 16.59 9.44 25.70
N LEU A 21 16.12 10.04 24.60
CA LEU A 21 15.00 9.55 23.81
C LEU A 21 15.39 8.44 22.81
N ALA A 22 16.66 8.35 22.40
CA ALA A 22 17.12 7.42 21.37
C ALA A 22 16.87 5.95 21.74
N MET A 23 16.94 5.62 23.03
CA MET A 23 16.66 4.27 23.54
C MET A 23 15.21 3.81 23.35
N PHE A 24 14.24 4.74 23.26
CA PHE A 24 12.83 4.40 23.03
C PHE A 24 12.50 4.14 21.56
N PHE A 25 13.44 4.44 20.65
CA PHE A 25 13.31 4.12 19.22
C PHE A 25 14.01 2.80 18.83
N ASP A 26 14.67 2.11 19.76
CA ASP A 26 15.25 0.78 19.52
C ASP A 26 14.14 -0.28 19.48
N GLU A 27 14.05 -1.03 18.38
CA GLU A 27 13.10 -2.13 18.21
C GLU A 27 13.27 -3.23 19.28
N LYS A 28 14.45 -3.35 19.89
CA LYS A 28 14.74 -4.30 20.97
C LYS A 28 14.50 -3.73 22.37
N PHE A 29 13.99 -2.51 22.49
CA PHE A 29 13.72 -1.89 23.77
C PHE A 29 12.73 -2.71 24.59
N ASN A 30 13.09 -3.02 25.84
CA ASN A 30 12.25 -3.75 26.78
C ASN A 30 11.92 -2.86 27.99
N PRO A 31 10.67 -2.40 28.15
CA PRO A 31 10.27 -1.51 29.23
C PRO A 31 10.52 -2.10 30.63
N THR A 32 10.27 -3.40 30.79
CA THR A 32 10.46 -4.11 32.07
C THR A 32 11.93 -4.14 32.46
N SER A 33 12.82 -4.43 31.51
CA SER A 33 14.26 -4.46 31.75
C SER A 33 14.84 -3.07 32.04
N TYR A 34 14.29 -2.02 31.41
CA TYR A 34 14.65 -0.63 31.69
C TYR A 34 14.27 -0.22 33.11
N VAL A 35 13.03 -0.53 33.52
CA VAL A 35 12.55 -0.24 34.88
C VAL A 35 13.37 -1.05 35.91
N ASP A 36 13.64 -2.33 35.66
CA ASP A 36 14.45 -3.14 36.57
C ASP A 36 15.88 -2.60 36.71
N ALA A 37 16.50 -2.14 35.61
CA ALA A 37 17.82 -1.50 35.64
C ALA A 37 17.79 -0.15 36.37
N LEU A 38 16.75 0.67 36.18
CA LEU A 38 16.54 1.94 36.86
C LEU A 38 16.40 1.74 38.37
N PHE A 39 15.54 0.82 38.78
CA PHE A 39 15.34 0.49 40.20
C PHE A 39 16.62 -0.12 40.81
N SER A 40 17.35 -0.94 40.06
CA SER A 40 18.65 -1.50 40.50
C SER A 40 19.72 -0.41 40.66
N SER A 41 19.72 0.60 39.78
CA SER A 41 20.63 1.75 39.85
C SER A 41 20.34 2.66 41.04
N ILE A 42 19.08 2.77 41.46
CA ILE A 42 18.67 3.65 42.57
C ILE A 42 18.79 2.94 43.93
N ALA A 43 18.46 1.66 43.99
CA ALA A 43 18.38 0.89 45.22
C ALA A 43 19.75 0.43 45.77
N GLY A 44 20.77 0.32 44.91
CA GLY A 44 22.09 -0.19 45.30
C GLY A 44 22.06 -1.67 45.73
N SER A 45 23.24 -2.27 45.90
CA SER A 45 23.36 -3.72 46.15
C SER A 45 23.09 -4.15 47.59
N GLU A 46 23.15 -3.26 48.59
CA GLU A 46 23.17 -3.69 50.00
C GLU A 46 21.97 -3.27 50.87
N ASP A 47 21.08 -2.34 50.45
CA ASP A 47 19.88 -1.99 51.25
C ASP A 47 18.70 -1.52 50.39
N LYS A 48 18.13 -2.48 49.64
CA LYS A 48 17.10 -2.25 48.60
C LYS A 48 15.81 -1.58 49.08
N PHE A 49 15.55 -1.55 50.39
CA PHE A 49 14.29 -1.06 50.98
C PHE A 49 14.47 -0.17 52.22
N SER A 50 15.62 0.48 52.38
CA SER A 50 15.78 1.50 53.41
C SER A 50 14.81 2.68 53.18
N LYS A 51 14.38 3.36 54.25
CA LYS A 51 13.52 4.56 54.12
C LYS A 51 14.15 5.62 53.22
N GLN A 52 15.48 5.77 53.25
CA GLN A 52 16.21 6.74 52.45
C GLN A 52 16.28 6.36 50.97
N SER A 53 16.44 5.08 50.64
CA SER A 53 16.41 4.60 49.25
C SER A 53 14.99 4.66 48.67
N LEU A 54 13.95 4.40 49.47
CA LEU A 54 12.55 4.57 49.05
C LEU A 54 12.19 6.04 48.78
N THR A 55 12.65 6.98 49.62
CA THR A 55 12.43 8.41 49.37
C THR A 55 13.18 8.88 48.12
N ARG A 56 14.41 8.42 47.90
CA ARG A 56 15.17 8.73 46.67
C ARG A 56 14.51 8.13 45.43
N LEU A 57 14.08 6.87 45.49
CA LEU A 57 13.35 6.20 44.43
C LEU A 57 12.05 6.92 44.10
N SER A 58 11.29 7.36 45.11
CA SER A 58 10.09 8.14 44.88
C SER A 58 10.39 9.48 44.19
N SER A 59 11.44 10.20 44.62
CA SER A 59 11.84 11.46 44.00
C SER A 59 12.28 11.25 42.55
N THR A 60 13.21 10.31 42.32
CA THR A 60 13.74 10.01 40.99
C THR A 60 12.67 9.44 40.06
N SER A 61 11.74 8.64 40.57
CA SER A 61 10.60 8.16 39.77
C SER A 61 9.70 9.32 39.35
N SER A 62 9.43 10.28 40.23
CA SER A 62 8.66 11.48 39.88
C SER A 62 9.39 12.36 38.85
N ASP A 63 10.71 12.51 38.97
CA ASP A 63 11.53 13.26 38.02
C ASP A 63 11.54 12.58 36.64
N VAL A 64 11.70 11.25 36.61
CA VAL A 64 11.65 10.45 35.38
C VAL A 64 10.26 10.51 34.75
N ILE A 65 9.18 10.39 35.53
CA ILE A 65 7.80 10.53 35.04
C ILE A 65 7.60 11.91 34.42
N THR A 66 8.02 12.97 35.11
CA THR A 66 7.90 14.34 34.59
C THR A 66 8.65 14.53 33.27
N HIS A 67 9.85 13.94 33.15
CA HIS A 67 10.63 13.98 31.93
C HIS A 67 10.00 13.17 30.80
N LEU A 68 9.46 11.98 31.11
CA LEU A 68 8.74 11.15 30.15
C LEU A 68 7.43 11.79 29.70
N ASP A 69 6.72 12.49 30.59
CA ASP A 69 5.52 13.24 30.24
C ASP A 69 5.86 14.40 29.30
N TYR A 70 6.94 15.14 29.59
CA TYR A 70 7.45 16.18 28.70
C TYR A 70 7.81 15.62 27.32
N GLN A 71 8.57 14.52 27.27
CA GLN A 71 8.97 13.87 26.03
C GLN A 71 7.79 13.28 25.27
N THR A 72 6.80 12.70 25.96
CA THR A 72 5.58 12.17 25.34
C THR A 72 4.77 13.30 24.70
N ASN A 73 4.71 14.46 25.34
CA ASN A 73 4.04 15.65 24.79
C ASN A 73 4.80 16.21 23.57
N GLU A 74 6.14 16.28 23.62
CA GLU A 74 6.93 16.72 22.47
C GLU A 74 6.84 15.74 21.29
N ILE A 75 6.90 14.42 21.52
CA ILE A 75 6.68 13.40 20.49
C ILE A 75 5.26 13.50 19.94
N SER A 76 4.25 13.68 20.80
CA SER A 76 2.86 13.82 20.34
C SER A 76 2.69 15.05 19.45
N ARG A 77 3.35 16.17 19.81
CA ARG A 77 3.33 17.39 19.01
C ARG A 77 4.10 17.26 17.69
N ASP A 78 5.25 16.58 17.68
CA ASP A 78 5.97 16.30 16.44
C ASP A 78 5.17 15.33 15.57
N LEU A 79 4.58 14.28 16.13
CA LEU A 79 3.73 13.35 15.41
C LEU A 79 2.51 14.05 14.80
N GLU A 80 1.86 14.95 15.54
CA GLU A 80 0.78 15.79 15.03
C GLU A 80 1.27 16.69 13.89
N ALA A 81 2.43 17.33 14.02
CA ALA A 81 3.04 18.13 12.96
C ALA A 81 3.40 17.29 11.72
N LYS A 82 3.91 16.07 11.89
CA LYS A 82 4.18 15.12 10.79
C LYS A 82 2.89 14.65 10.15
N PHE A 83 1.83 14.43 10.93
CA PHE A 83 0.53 14.03 10.42
C PHE A 83 -0.12 15.17 9.62
N GLU A 84 -0.01 16.42 10.08
CA GLU A 84 -0.50 17.60 9.35
C GLU A 84 0.38 17.87 8.11
N ALA A 85 1.69 17.61 8.17
CA ALA A 85 2.57 17.63 7.00
C ALA A 85 2.17 16.54 5.98
N LEU A 86 1.84 15.34 6.44
CA LEU A 86 1.37 14.25 5.57
C LEU A 86 0.00 14.58 4.97
N LYS A 87 -0.90 15.16 5.77
CA LYS A 87 -2.24 15.61 5.35
C LYS A 87 -2.17 16.76 4.37
N SER A 88 -1.26 17.71 4.56
CA SER A 88 -1.03 18.80 3.60
C SER A 88 -0.36 18.32 2.32
N LEU A 89 0.57 17.35 2.40
CA LEU A 89 1.12 16.68 1.22
C LEU A 89 0.03 15.89 0.48
N SER A 90 -0.87 15.24 1.24
CA SER A 90 -2.04 14.54 0.72
C SER A 90 -3.09 15.52 0.15
N SER A 91 -3.24 16.73 0.69
CA SER A 91 -4.15 17.75 0.17
C SER A 91 -3.59 18.43 -1.07
N ASN A 92 -2.26 18.53 -1.19
CA ASN A 92 -1.58 18.99 -2.41
C ASN A 92 -1.60 17.94 -3.54
N LEU A 93 -1.83 16.67 -3.18
CA LEU A 93 -2.05 15.58 -4.13
C LEU A 93 -3.54 15.33 -4.44
N ALA A 94 -4.45 15.94 -3.65
CA ALA A 94 -5.84 16.05 -4.01
C ALA A 94 -5.97 17.16 -5.07
N PRO A 95 -6.47 16.88 -6.28
CA PRO A 95 -6.92 17.97 -7.12
C PRO A 95 -8.06 18.64 -6.38
N VAL A 96 -7.88 19.91 -6.05
CA VAL A 96 -8.94 20.79 -5.55
C VAL A 96 -10.11 20.70 -6.54
N SER A 97 -11.10 19.89 -6.21
CA SER A 97 -12.46 20.09 -6.66
C SER A 97 -13.12 20.84 -5.53
N GLU A 98 -13.20 22.16 -5.67
CA GLU A 98 -14.04 23.00 -4.83
C GLU A 98 -15.49 22.55 -5.01
N THR A 99 -15.97 21.59 -4.21
CA THR A 99 -17.40 21.45 -3.92
C THR A 99 -17.63 20.54 -2.72
N GLU A 100 -18.05 21.19 -1.63
CA GLU A 100 -18.84 20.71 -0.50
C GLU A 100 -18.20 19.71 0.50
N PRO A 101 -18.42 19.92 1.82
CA PRO A 101 -17.94 19.03 2.86
C PRO A 101 -18.92 17.86 3.01
N VAL A 102 -18.56 16.71 2.47
CA VAL A 102 -19.22 15.45 2.83
C VAL A 102 -18.18 14.56 3.48
N GLU A 103 -18.51 14.05 4.66
CA GLU A 103 -17.75 13.01 5.35
C GLU A 103 -17.66 11.78 4.43
N VAL A 104 -16.48 11.48 3.87
CA VAL A 104 -16.31 10.30 3.01
C VAL A 104 -15.06 9.50 3.41
N SER A 105 -15.35 8.33 4.00
CA SER A 105 -14.67 7.03 3.86
C SER A 105 -13.29 7.03 3.19
N ASN A 106 -12.26 6.89 4.02
CA ASN A 106 -10.82 7.00 3.74
C ASN A 106 -10.21 5.93 2.79
N ASP A 107 -10.99 4.97 2.29
CA ASP A 107 -10.46 3.81 1.54
C ASP A 107 -10.64 3.93 0.02
N ASN A 108 -11.65 4.68 -0.47
CA ASN A 108 -11.82 4.91 -1.92
C ASN A 108 -10.80 5.92 -2.45
N THR A 109 -10.40 6.87 -1.60
CA THR A 109 -9.30 7.81 -1.84
C THR A 109 -7.96 7.10 -1.94
N ARG A 110 -7.76 5.96 -1.28
CA ARG A 110 -6.51 5.18 -1.36
C ARG A 110 -6.34 4.46 -2.70
N LEU A 111 -7.39 3.81 -3.22
CA LEU A 111 -7.30 3.19 -4.55
C LEU A 111 -7.15 4.25 -5.63
N GLN A 112 -7.89 5.36 -5.52
CA GLN A 112 -7.74 6.50 -6.40
C GLN A 112 -6.33 7.10 -6.30
N TYR A 113 -5.74 7.19 -5.09
CA TYR A 113 -4.34 7.56 -4.87
C TYR A 113 -3.38 6.60 -5.57
N TYR A 114 -3.57 5.28 -5.45
CA TYR A 114 -2.71 4.31 -6.13
C TYR A 114 -2.82 4.40 -7.65
N VAL A 115 -4.01 4.65 -8.19
CA VAL A 115 -4.23 4.85 -9.63
C VAL A 115 -3.58 6.14 -10.11
N SER A 116 -3.71 7.24 -9.35
CA SER A 116 -3.10 8.53 -9.70
C SER A 116 -1.57 8.52 -9.52
N ALA A 117 -1.06 7.88 -8.47
CA ALA A 117 0.37 7.70 -8.26
C ALA A 117 0.98 6.84 -9.37
N LEU A 118 0.28 5.79 -9.80
CA LEU A 118 0.70 4.96 -10.92
C LEU A 118 0.65 5.73 -12.24
N HIS A 119 -0.37 6.54 -12.47
CA HIS A 119 -0.47 7.41 -13.64
C HIS A 119 0.71 8.39 -13.71
N ASN A 120 0.98 9.10 -12.60
CA ASN A 120 2.12 10.02 -12.51
C ASN A 120 3.44 9.27 -12.72
N THR A 121 3.60 8.08 -12.15
CA THR A 121 4.81 7.25 -12.35
C THR A 121 4.98 6.84 -13.81
N VAL A 122 3.88 6.54 -14.52
CA VAL A 122 3.89 6.19 -15.94
C VAL A 122 4.25 7.42 -16.80
N ASP A 123 3.76 8.60 -16.45
CA ASP A 123 4.10 9.85 -17.13
C ASP A 123 5.57 10.23 -16.91
N THR A 124 6.08 10.10 -15.68
CA THR A 124 7.51 10.31 -15.38
C THR A 124 8.39 9.30 -16.10
N LEU A 125 8.01 8.02 -16.12
CA LEU A 125 8.73 7.00 -16.91
C LEU A 125 8.67 7.30 -18.41
N GLN A 126 7.61 7.92 -18.92
CA GLN A 126 7.52 8.33 -20.31
C GLN A 126 8.50 9.47 -20.62
N GLU A 127 8.61 10.44 -19.73
CA GLU A 127 9.57 11.55 -19.85
C GLU A 127 11.02 11.05 -19.75
N GLU A 128 11.33 10.21 -18.75
CA GLU A 128 12.63 9.57 -18.59
C GLU A 128 13.01 8.68 -19.80
N LEU A 129 12.02 8.02 -20.42
CA LEU A 129 12.26 7.20 -21.62
C LEU A 129 12.53 8.06 -22.86
N ILE A 130 11.90 9.23 -22.98
CA ILE A 130 12.20 10.21 -24.02
C ILE A 130 13.62 10.74 -23.82
N GLU A 131 14.00 11.08 -22.59
CA GLU A 131 15.34 11.57 -22.25
C GLU A 131 16.42 10.49 -22.48
N ALA A 132 16.20 9.26 -22.02
CA ALA A 132 17.09 8.13 -22.25
C ALA A 132 17.25 7.83 -23.75
N ASN A 133 16.19 7.97 -24.56
CA ASN A 133 16.24 7.77 -26.00
C ASN A 133 17.03 8.89 -26.71
N GLU A 134 16.95 10.13 -26.22
CA GLU A 134 17.78 11.24 -26.72
C GLU A 134 19.26 11.11 -26.31
N GLN A 135 19.55 10.57 -25.12
CA GLN A 135 20.91 10.22 -24.70
C GLN A 135 21.46 9.02 -25.50
N LEU A 136 20.63 8.03 -25.85
CA LEU A 136 21.05 6.85 -26.63
C LEU A 136 21.37 7.17 -28.10
N LYS A 137 20.66 8.14 -28.70
CA LYS A 137 20.98 8.65 -30.04
C LYS A 137 22.38 9.30 -30.09
N LYS A 138 22.84 9.88 -28.98
CA LYS A 138 24.17 10.51 -28.89
C LYS A 138 25.31 9.49 -28.73
N ASP A 139 25.03 8.28 -28.23
CA ASP A 139 26.05 7.28 -27.86
C ASP A 139 25.98 6.02 -28.74
N SER A 140 26.04 6.23 -30.06
CA SER A 140 25.89 5.23 -31.12
C SER A 140 27.08 4.25 -31.25
N GLY A 141 27.52 3.64 -30.14
CA GLY A 141 28.68 2.73 -30.10
C GLY A 141 28.50 1.38 -29.39
N GLY A 142 27.41 1.13 -28.65
CA GLY A 142 27.29 -0.05 -27.75
C GLY A 142 25.95 -0.79 -27.77
N GLN A 143 25.30 -0.89 -28.93
CA GLN A 143 23.84 -1.09 -29.07
C GLN A 143 23.21 -2.47 -28.77
N SER A 144 23.88 -3.46 -28.16
CA SER A 144 23.18 -4.75 -27.92
C SER A 144 22.36 -4.78 -26.63
N ALA A 145 22.94 -4.35 -25.50
CA ALA A 145 22.31 -4.49 -24.18
C ALA A 145 21.22 -3.44 -23.90
N ALA A 146 21.40 -2.22 -24.41
CA ALA A 146 20.43 -1.14 -24.27
C ALA A 146 19.17 -1.39 -25.11
N VAL A 147 19.33 -1.96 -26.31
CA VAL A 147 18.20 -2.32 -27.18
C VAL A 147 17.42 -3.50 -26.59
N GLU A 148 18.09 -4.50 -26.01
CA GLU A 148 17.42 -5.60 -25.30
C GLU A 148 16.66 -5.11 -24.06
N SER A 149 17.27 -4.21 -23.28
CA SER A 149 16.61 -3.57 -22.13
C SER A 149 15.38 -2.76 -22.57
N LEU A 150 15.45 -2.07 -23.71
CA LEU A 150 14.32 -1.31 -24.27
C LEU A 150 13.18 -2.24 -24.75
N ILE A 151 13.52 -3.39 -25.33
CA ILE A 151 12.52 -4.40 -25.73
C ILE A 151 11.82 -4.98 -24.50
N LEU A 152 12.57 -5.27 -23.43
CA LEU A 152 12.01 -5.70 -22.15
C LEU A 152 11.09 -4.63 -21.56
N LEU A 153 11.53 -3.36 -21.55
CA LEU A 153 10.75 -2.25 -21.00
C LEU A 153 9.46 -2.00 -21.80
N LYS A 154 9.50 -2.15 -23.13
CA LYS A 154 8.31 -2.08 -24.00
C LYS A 154 7.32 -3.20 -23.69
N ARG A 155 7.81 -4.41 -23.41
CA ARG A 155 6.98 -5.55 -23.01
C ARG A 155 6.35 -5.34 -21.63
N VAL A 156 7.11 -4.84 -20.67
CA VAL A 156 6.61 -4.47 -19.33
C VAL A 156 5.55 -3.39 -19.44
N LYS A 157 5.77 -2.35 -20.24
CA LYS A 157 4.78 -1.30 -20.53
C LYS A 157 3.47 -1.87 -21.08
N GLN A 158 3.54 -2.77 -22.07
CA GLN A 158 2.35 -3.40 -22.62
C GLN A 158 1.59 -4.21 -21.58
N ASN A 159 2.30 -4.97 -20.74
CA ASN A 159 1.68 -5.76 -19.68
C ASN A 159 1.00 -4.88 -18.61
N ILE A 160 1.66 -3.79 -18.19
CA ILE A 160 1.08 -2.84 -17.22
C ILE A 160 -0.17 -2.17 -17.81
N GLN A 161 -0.13 -1.76 -19.08
CA GLN A 161 -1.28 -1.17 -19.75
C GLN A 161 -2.45 -2.15 -19.88
N GLN A 162 -2.18 -3.44 -20.10
CA GLN A 162 -3.21 -4.48 -20.11
C GLN A 162 -3.84 -4.65 -18.73
N VAL A 163 -3.04 -4.70 -17.66
CA VAL A 163 -3.53 -4.79 -16.28
C VAL A 163 -4.38 -3.57 -15.93
N LEU A 164 -3.93 -2.37 -16.28
CA LEU A 164 -4.66 -1.13 -16.04
C LEU A 164 -6.01 -1.11 -16.75
N LYS A 165 -6.07 -1.60 -17.99
CA LYS A 165 -7.33 -1.73 -18.74
C LYS A 165 -8.29 -2.71 -18.08
N VAL A 166 -7.80 -3.82 -17.55
CA VAL A 166 -8.62 -4.80 -16.81
C VAL A 166 -9.15 -4.20 -15.51
N LEU A 167 -8.33 -3.47 -14.75
CA LEU A 167 -8.74 -2.82 -13.50
C LEU A 167 -9.73 -1.68 -13.74
N GLN A 168 -9.55 -0.89 -14.79
CA GLN A 168 -10.51 0.14 -15.21
C GLN A 168 -11.83 -0.50 -15.64
N SER A 169 -11.78 -1.57 -16.43
CA SER A 169 -12.99 -2.31 -16.82
C SER A 169 -13.70 -2.90 -15.60
N ALA A 170 -12.95 -3.42 -14.63
CA ALA A 170 -13.51 -3.92 -13.38
C ALA A 170 -14.17 -2.81 -12.55
N ARG A 171 -13.53 -1.64 -12.42
CA ARG A 171 -14.07 -0.46 -11.75
C ARG A 171 -15.35 0.03 -12.43
N ASP A 172 -15.33 0.14 -13.75
CA ASP A 172 -16.46 0.62 -14.54
C ASP A 172 -17.62 -0.40 -14.52
N MET A 173 -17.33 -1.70 -14.38
CA MET A 173 -18.33 -2.74 -14.13
C MET A 173 -18.87 -2.75 -12.70
N LEU A 174 -18.12 -2.25 -11.71
CA LEU A 174 -18.50 -2.32 -10.30
C LEU A 174 -19.45 -1.19 -9.86
N GLY A 175 -19.54 -0.09 -10.62
CA GLY A 175 -20.49 1.00 -10.38
C GLY A 175 -20.27 1.76 -9.05
N HIS A 176 -20.74 3.00 -8.99
CA HIS A 176 -20.65 3.86 -7.80
C HIS A 176 -21.56 3.36 -6.66
N ASP A 177 -21.12 2.40 -5.86
CA ASP A 177 -21.27 2.32 -4.38
C ASP A 177 -20.82 0.92 -3.89
N PRO A 178 -19.63 0.77 -3.27
CA PRO A 178 -19.14 -0.53 -2.79
C PRO A 178 -19.67 -0.90 -1.38
N SER A 179 -20.43 -0.03 -0.71
CA SER A 179 -21.00 -0.30 0.61
C SER A 179 -22.28 -1.13 0.50
N SER A 180 -22.09 -2.46 0.54
CA SER A 180 -23.09 -3.53 0.67
C SER A 180 -23.66 -4.09 -0.64
N VAL A 181 -22.81 -4.64 -1.51
CA VAL A 181 -23.25 -5.77 -2.32
C VAL A 181 -23.54 -6.93 -1.38
N THR A 182 -24.78 -7.01 -0.91
CA THR A 182 -25.25 -8.14 -0.12
C THR A 182 -25.18 -9.39 -0.99
N ILE A 183 -25.13 -10.56 -0.35
CA ILE A 183 -25.18 -11.84 -1.06
C ILE A 183 -26.43 -11.90 -1.97
N ASP A 184 -27.53 -11.25 -1.55
CA ASP A 184 -28.77 -11.16 -2.32
C ASP A 184 -28.62 -10.28 -3.56
N GLN A 185 -27.94 -9.13 -3.47
CA GLN A 185 -27.64 -8.29 -4.63
C GLN A 185 -26.68 -8.99 -5.61
N PHE A 186 -25.67 -9.68 -5.09
CA PHE A 186 -24.78 -10.49 -5.92
C PHE A 186 -25.54 -11.62 -6.63
N GLN A 187 -26.39 -12.35 -5.91
CA GLN A 187 -27.24 -13.38 -6.51
C GLN A 187 -28.22 -12.80 -7.53
N HIS A 188 -28.78 -11.62 -7.26
CA HIS A 188 -29.65 -10.93 -8.20
C HIS A 188 -28.92 -10.58 -9.50
N SER A 189 -27.71 -10.00 -9.41
CA SER A 189 -26.88 -9.70 -10.58
C SER A 189 -26.46 -10.97 -11.33
N LEU A 190 -26.16 -12.07 -10.64
CA LEU A 190 -25.88 -13.35 -11.28
C LEU A 190 -27.11 -13.92 -12.00
N ASN A 191 -28.30 -13.75 -11.44
CA ASN A 191 -29.54 -14.19 -12.11
C ASN A 191 -29.83 -13.32 -13.35
N LEU A 192 -29.66 -12.00 -13.26
CA LEU A 192 -29.78 -11.11 -14.42
C LEU A 192 -28.77 -11.46 -15.52
N LEU A 193 -27.52 -11.76 -15.13
CA LEU A 193 -26.50 -12.22 -16.05
C LEU A 193 -26.88 -13.58 -16.67
N PHE A 194 -27.38 -14.52 -15.87
CA PHE A 194 -27.87 -15.81 -16.34
C PHE A 194 -28.98 -15.65 -17.38
N ASP A 195 -29.99 -14.82 -17.08
CA ASP A 195 -31.11 -14.57 -17.99
C ASP A 195 -30.66 -13.87 -19.28
N SER A 196 -29.72 -12.93 -19.17
CA SER A 196 -29.10 -12.26 -20.32
C SER A 196 -28.34 -13.26 -21.20
N LEU A 197 -27.46 -14.08 -20.62
CA LEU A 197 -26.71 -15.12 -21.32
C LEU A 197 -27.66 -16.15 -21.95
N LYS A 198 -28.71 -16.57 -21.24
CA LYS A 198 -29.73 -17.47 -21.76
C LYS A 198 -30.47 -16.89 -22.95
N ASN A 199 -30.80 -15.60 -22.92
CA ASN A 199 -31.42 -14.90 -24.05
C ASN A 199 -30.45 -14.77 -25.23
N GLN A 200 -29.17 -14.51 -24.98
CA GLN A 200 -28.12 -14.48 -26.00
C GLN A 200 -27.87 -15.87 -26.61
N LEU A 201 -27.91 -16.95 -25.82
CA LEU A 201 -27.84 -18.34 -26.32
C LEU A 201 -29.06 -18.72 -27.17
N ARG A 202 -30.18 -18.02 -27.02
CA ARG A 202 -31.39 -18.18 -27.85
C ARG A 202 -31.40 -17.28 -29.07
N SER A 203 -30.38 -16.43 -29.25
CA SER A 203 -30.22 -15.62 -30.46
C SER A 203 -30.15 -16.52 -31.70
N LYS A 204 -30.55 -15.98 -32.86
CA LYS A 204 -30.48 -16.67 -34.16
C LYS A 204 -29.12 -16.45 -34.86
N SER A 205 -28.25 -15.62 -34.30
CA SER A 205 -26.94 -15.30 -34.86
C SER A 205 -25.86 -16.25 -34.33
N GLU A 206 -25.28 -17.06 -35.20
CA GLU A 206 -24.23 -18.04 -34.85
C GLU A 206 -22.99 -17.38 -34.23
N LYS A 207 -22.63 -16.19 -34.72
CA LYS A 207 -21.50 -15.40 -34.19
C LYS A 207 -21.75 -14.91 -32.77
N GLU A 208 -22.99 -14.55 -32.43
CA GLU A 208 -23.36 -14.14 -31.08
C GLU A 208 -23.37 -15.33 -30.13
N ILE A 209 -23.82 -16.50 -30.60
CA ILE A 209 -23.78 -17.75 -29.83
C ILE A 209 -22.32 -18.11 -29.50
N GLU A 210 -21.42 -18.07 -30.48
CA GLU A 210 -19.99 -18.39 -30.28
C GLU A 210 -19.29 -17.41 -29.33
N ALA A 211 -19.56 -16.11 -29.47
CA ALA A 211 -19.08 -15.10 -28.52
C ALA A 211 -19.61 -15.35 -27.11
N THR A 212 -20.88 -15.75 -26.97
CA THR A 212 -21.47 -16.03 -25.67
C THR A 212 -20.90 -17.31 -25.03
N LEU A 213 -20.63 -18.35 -25.82
CA LEU A 213 -19.95 -19.57 -25.34
C LEU A 213 -18.52 -19.27 -24.86
N THR A 214 -17.82 -18.36 -25.54
CA THR A 214 -16.49 -17.89 -25.12
C THR A 214 -16.58 -17.17 -23.78
N SER A 215 -17.55 -16.26 -23.61
CA SER A 215 -17.80 -15.57 -22.35
C SER A 215 -18.17 -16.54 -21.22
N ILE A 216 -18.97 -17.58 -21.50
CA ILE A 216 -19.29 -18.63 -20.50
C ILE A 216 -18.03 -19.39 -20.07
N LYS A 217 -17.12 -19.70 -21.00
CA LYS A 217 -15.86 -20.36 -20.67
C LYS A 217 -14.99 -19.49 -19.75
N GLN A 218 -14.90 -18.19 -20.04
CA GLN A 218 -14.17 -17.23 -19.19
C GLN A 218 -14.81 -17.09 -17.80
N LEU A 219 -16.14 -17.08 -17.70
CA LEU A 219 -16.85 -17.11 -16.42
C LEU A 219 -16.56 -18.41 -15.64
N ARG A 220 -16.44 -19.55 -16.32
CA ARG A 220 -16.05 -20.81 -15.65
C ARG A 220 -14.64 -20.74 -15.08
N GLU A 221 -13.70 -20.14 -15.80
CA GLU A 221 -12.32 -19.95 -15.31
C GLU A 221 -12.26 -19.05 -14.06
N LEU A 222 -13.17 -18.09 -13.93
CA LEU A 222 -13.29 -17.24 -12.73
C LEU A 222 -13.82 -17.99 -11.50
N SER A 223 -14.37 -19.21 -11.64
CA SER A 223 -14.84 -20.01 -10.49
C SER A 223 -13.73 -20.24 -9.45
N THR A 224 -12.48 -20.44 -9.88
CA THR A 224 -11.34 -20.65 -8.97
C THR A 224 -11.05 -19.41 -8.12
N VAL A 225 -11.33 -18.22 -8.63
CA VAL A 225 -11.19 -16.95 -7.89
C VAL A 225 -12.25 -16.86 -6.80
N PHE A 226 -13.49 -17.28 -7.10
CA PHE A 226 -14.59 -17.21 -6.15
C PHE A 226 -14.57 -18.29 -5.06
N GLN A 227 -13.77 -19.36 -5.22
CA GLN A 227 -13.64 -20.43 -4.21
C GLN A 227 -13.11 -19.94 -2.86
N GLN A 228 -12.29 -18.90 -2.85
CA GLN A 228 -11.70 -18.37 -1.61
C GLN A 228 -12.71 -17.58 -0.76
N PHE A 229 -13.87 -17.22 -1.31
CA PHE A 229 -14.90 -16.45 -0.61
C PHE A 229 -15.99 -17.39 -0.08
N SER A 230 -16.04 -17.56 1.25
CA SER A 230 -16.97 -18.48 1.92
C SER A 230 -18.46 -18.17 1.67
N ALA A 231 -18.82 -16.90 1.52
CA ALA A 231 -20.20 -16.46 1.29
C ALA A 231 -20.58 -16.39 -0.20
N PHE A 232 -19.67 -15.90 -1.05
CA PHE A 232 -19.94 -15.65 -2.48
C PHE A 232 -19.63 -16.86 -3.38
N GLY A 233 -18.66 -17.69 -3.00
CA GLY A 233 -18.27 -18.90 -3.73
C GLY A 233 -19.42 -19.88 -3.94
N PRO A 234 -20.20 -20.24 -2.89
CA PRO A 234 -21.36 -21.13 -3.06
C PRO A 234 -22.47 -20.57 -3.95
N ALA A 235 -22.63 -19.24 -4.00
CA ALA A 235 -23.60 -18.59 -4.88
C ALA A 235 -23.12 -18.61 -6.34
N TYR A 236 -21.84 -18.32 -6.57
CA TYR A 236 -21.23 -18.34 -7.89
C TYR A 236 -21.17 -19.76 -8.48
N ASN A 237 -20.80 -20.76 -7.68
CA ASN A 237 -20.75 -22.16 -8.14
C ASN A 237 -22.15 -22.68 -8.52
N ARG A 238 -23.21 -22.24 -7.82
CA ARG A 238 -24.60 -22.53 -8.22
C ARG A 238 -24.98 -21.87 -9.54
N PHE A 239 -24.51 -20.64 -9.79
CA PHE A 239 -24.68 -19.96 -11.07
C PHE A 239 -23.98 -20.71 -12.22
N ILE A 240 -22.72 -21.12 -12.03
CA ILE A 240 -21.97 -21.89 -13.04
C ILE A 240 -22.66 -23.24 -13.32
N ALA A 241 -23.09 -23.98 -12.29
CA ALA A 241 -23.81 -25.24 -12.47
C ALA A 241 -25.13 -25.07 -13.25
N ARG A 242 -25.84 -23.95 -13.04
CA ARG A 242 -27.04 -23.60 -13.82
C ARG A 242 -26.71 -23.28 -15.28
N LEU A 243 -25.63 -22.53 -15.53
CA LEU A 243 -25.15 -22.26 -16.89
C LEU A 243 -24.74 -23.53 -17.62
N ASP A 244 -24.04 -24.44 -16.95
CA ASP A 244 -23.59 -25.72 -17.51
C ASP A 244 -24.78 -26.60 -17.90
N THR A 245 -25.84 -26.60 -17.10
CA THR A 245 -27.07 -27.35 -17.41
C THR A 245 -27.79 -26.78 -18.64
N GLU A 246 -27.81 -25.46 -18.82
CA GLU A 246 -28.47 -24.82 -19.97
C GLU A 246 -27.63 -24.92 -21.25
N THR A 247 -26.30 -24.91 -21.14
CA THR A 247 -25.38 -25.14 -22.27
C THR A 247 -25.37 -26.59 -22.74
N GLN A 248 -25.63 -27.57 -21.85
CA GLN A 248 -25.75 -28.99 -22.21
C GLN A 248 -27.14 -29.39 -22.75
N ARG A 249 -28.16 -28.51 -22.62
CA ARG A 249 -29.53 -28.76 -23.12
C ARG A 249 -29.72 -28.48 -24.61
N LYS A 250 -28.68 -28.00 -25.29
CA LYS A 250 -28.61 -27.84 -26.76
C LYS A 250 -27.56 -28.79 -27.32
#